data_AF-A0A552EJA5-F1
#
_entry.id   AF-A0A552EJA5-F1
#
_cell.length_a   1.000
_cell.length_b   1.000
_cell.length_c   1.000
_cell.angle_alpha   90.00
_cell.angle_beta   90.00
_cell.angle_gamma   90.00
#
_symmetry.space_group_name_H-M   'P 1'
#
loop_
_entity.id
_entity.type
_entity.pdbx_description
1 polymer ?
#
loop_
_entity_poly.entity_id
_entity_poly.type
_entity_poly.pdbx_seq_one_letter_code
_entity_poly.pdbx_strand_id
1 'polypeptide(L)'
;MISKITTEFVLLEVADGLSNLSTRSSAINFIESLYRLPKLKIIQLDQSLYQKGWQLYKQRLDKEWSLTDCISFVVMKQEIITQAFTSDRHFEHAGFTKLL
;
A
#
# COMPACT_ATOMS: atom_id res chain seq x y z
N MET A 1 11.39 17.55 3.84
CA MET A 1 11.42 16.26 4.57
C MET A 1 10.13 15.51 4.26
N ILE A 2 10.22 14.31 3.70
CA ILE A 2 9.07 13.43 3.43
C ILE A 2 8.55 12.92 4.77
N SER A 3 7.23 12.87 4.97
CA SER A 3 6.64 12.41 6.23
C SER A 3 5.65 11.25 6.05
N LYS A 4 5.27 10.91 4.81
CA LYS A 4 4.33 9.84 4.50
C LYS A 4 4.78 9.13 3.23
N ILE A 5 4.59 7.82 3.16
CA ILE A 5 4.87 7.00 1.98
C ILE A 5 3.62 6.15 1.68
N THR A 6 3.29 6.01 0.40
CA THR A 6 2.37 4.99 -0.13
C THR A 6 2.96 4.40 -1.41
N THR A 7 2.30 3.42 -2.01
CA THR A 7 2.71 2.81 -3.28
C THR A 7 1.60 2.97 -4.32
N GLU A 8 1.97 2.97 -5.60
CA GLU A 8 0.97 2.92 -6.68
C GLU A 8 0.17 1.61 -6.68
N PHE A 9 0.67 0.53 -6.07
CA PHE A 9 -0.11 -0.69 -5.86
C PHE A 9 -1.29 -0.45 -4.89
N VAL A 10 -1.09 0.35 -3.83
CA VAL A 10 -2.19 0.77 -2.95
C VAL A 10 -3.17 1.66 -3.71
N LEU A 11 -2.69 2.55 -4.58
CA LEU A 11 -3.58 3.40 -5.39
C LEU A 11 -4.40 2.59 -6.40
N LEU A 12 -3.80 1.55 -7.00
CA LEU A 12 -4.48 0.59 -7.86
C LEU A 12 -5.60 -0.12 -7.09
N GLU A 13 -5.30 -0.65 -5.90
CA GLU A 13 -6.28 -1.33 -5.06
C GLU A 13 -7.44 -0.40 -4.64
N VAL A 14 -7.14 0.88 -4.34
CA VAL A 14 -8.16 1.89 -4.07
C VAL A 14 -9.04 2.14 -5.30
N ALA A 15 -8.46 2.25 -6.49
CA ALA A 15 -9.21 2.46 -7.73
C ALA A 15 -10.14 1.27 -8.04
N ASP A 16 -9.65 0.05 -7.86
CA ASP A 16 -10.41 -1.18 -8.10
C ASP A 16 -11.52 -1.37 -7.05
N GLY A 17 -11.20 -1.15 -5.77
CA GLY A 17 -12.16 -1.24 -4.66
C GLY A 17 -13.27 -0.20 -4.73
N LEU A 18 -13.01 0.96 -5.34
CA LEU A 18 -13.97 2.06 -5.53
C LEU A 18 -14.45 2.19 -7.00
N SER A 19 -14.40 1.11 -7.77
CA SER A 19 -14.66 1.11 -9.22
C SER A 19 -16.13 1.30 -9.62
N ASN A 20 -17.08 1.20 -8.68
CA ASN A 20 -18.51 1.38 -8.96
C ASN A 20 -18.84 2.83 -9.38
N LEU A 21 -19.95 3.01 -10.11
CA LEU A 21 -20.30 4.31 -10.71
C LEU A 21 -20.49 5.43 -9.68
N SER A 22 -20.99 5.11 -8.48
CA SER A 22 -21.21 6.10 -7.43
C SER A 22 -19.93 6.60 -6.77
N THR A 23 -18.85 5.80 -6.76
CA THR A 23 -17.59 6.14 -6.09
C THR A 23 -16.45 6.49 -7.05
N ARG A 24 -16.56 6.12 -8.34
CA ARG A 24 -15.49 6.28 -9.32
C ARG A 24 -14.95 7.71 -9.43
N SER A 25 -15.83 8.71 -9.51
CA SER A 25 -15.41 10.11 -9.59
C SER A 25 -14.67 10.56 -8.32
N SER A 26 -15.12 10.11 -7.15
CA SER A 26 -14.46 10.38 -5.88
C SER A 26 -13.09 9.70 -5.78
N ALA A 27 -12.96 8.46 -6.26
CA ALA A 27 -11.70 7.73 -6.30
C ALA A 27 -10.66 8.43 -7.19
N ILE A 28 -11.06 8.89 -8.39
CA ILE A 28 -10.19 9.66 -9.30
C ILE A 28 -9.70 10.92 -8.60
N ASN A 29 -10.62 11.74 -8.07
CA ASN A 29 -10.26 12.99 -7.40
C ASN A 29 -9.34 12.76 -6.19
N PHE A 30 -9.60 11.71 -5.41
CA PHE A 30 -8.78 11.33 -4.27
C PHE A 30 -7.36 10.95 -4.71
N ILE A 31 -7.20 10.02 -5.66
CA ILE A 31 -5.89 9.57 -6.14
C ILE A 31 -5.09 10.74 -6.74
N GLU A 32 -5.70 11.56 -7.59
CA GLU A 32 -5.03 12.73 -8.14
C GLU A 32 -4.62 13.75 -7.07
N SER A 33 -5.41 13.90 -5.99
CA SER A 33 -5.04 14.79 -4.88
C SER A 33 -3.80 14.30 -4.14
N LEU A 34 -3.56 12.98 -4.08
CA LEU A 34 -2.38 12.41 -3.42
C LEU A 34 -1.09 12.75 -4.18
N TYR A 35 -1.10 12.73 -5.52
CA TYR A 35 0.06 13.15 -6.31
C TYR A 35 0.43 14.63 -6.11
N ARG A 36 -0.53 15.45 -5.68
CA ARG A 36 -0.32 16.87 -5.37
C ARG A 36 -0.07 17.12 -3.88
N LEU A 37 -0.15 16.10 -3.03
CA LEU A 37 -0.07 16.25 -1.59
C LEU A 37 1.37 16.52 -1.13
N PRO A 38 1.65 17.66 -0.46
CA PRO A 38 2.98 17.93 0.05
C PRO A 38 3.43 16.86 1.05
N LYS A 39 4.72 16.50 1.00
CA LYS A 39 5.39 15.55 1.92
C LYS A 39 4.89 14.09 1.84
N LEU A 40 4.12 13.73 0.80
CA LEU A 40 3.82 12.33 0.44
C LEU A 40 4.79 11.85 -0.64
N LYS A 41 5.43 10.69 -0.42
CA LYS A 41 6.16 9.95 -1.45
C LYS A 41 5.28 8.82 -1.96
N ILE A 42 5.10 8.74 -3.28
CA ILE A 42 4.39 7.64 -3.94
C ILE A 42 5.44 6.77 -4.63
N ILE A 43 5.67 5.56 -4.10
CA ILE A 43 6.57 4.59 -4.73
C ILE A 43 5.90 4.06 -5.99
N GLN A 44 6.57 4.27 -7.13
CA GLN A 44 6.08 3.88 -8.44
C GLN A 44 5.94 2.36 -8.58
N LEU A 45 5.02 1.91 -9.43
CA LEU A 45 4.97 0.52 -9.86
C LEU A 45 6.29 0.14 -10.52
N ASP A 46 6.90 -0.93 -10.02
CA ASP A 46 8.16 -1.45 -10.52
C ASP A 46 8.13 -2.98 -10.53
N GLN A 47 8.72 -3.58 -11.55
CA GLN A 47 8.72 -5.03 -11.74
C GLN A 47 9.50 -5.76 -10.63
N SER A 48 10.62 -5.19 -10.15
CA SER A 48 11.39 -5.78 -9.06
C SER A 48 10.61 -5.72 -7.75
N LEU A 49 9.89 -4.61 -7.50
CA LEU A 49 9.00 -4.49 -6.35
C LEU A 49 7.87 -5.51 -6.40
N TYR A 50 7.20 -5.66 -7.56
CA TYR A 50 6.19 -6.69 -7.78
C TYR A 50 6.73 -8.09 -7.48
N GLN A 51 7.90 -8.44 -8.04
CA GLN A 51 8.52 -9.76 -7.84
C GLN A 51 8.83 -10.05 -6.37
N LYS A 52 9.32 -9.07 -5.62
CA LYS A 52 9.58 -9.21 -4.19
C LYS A 52 8.29 -9.40 -3.38
N GLY A 53 7.26 -8.61 -3.67
CA GLY A 53 5.94 -8.78 -3.07
C GLY A 53 5.34 -10.15 -3.39
N TRP A 54 5.42 -10.58 -4.64
CA TRP A 54 4.97 -11.90 -5.10
C TRP A 54 5.71 -13.04 -4.42
N GLN A 55 7.03 -12.90 -4.22
CA GLN A 55 7.80 -13.89 -3.49
C GLN A 55 7.37 -14.00 -2.03
N LEU A 56 7.12 -12.87 -1.35
CA LEU A 56 6.60 -12.87 0.02
C LEU A 56 5.20 -13.50 0.08
N TYR A 57 4.32 -13.16 -0.85
CA TYR A 57 2.97 -13.70 -0.95
C TYR A 57 3.00 -15.24 -1.03
N LYS A 58 3.81 -15.81 -1.94
CA LYS A 58 3.99 -17.28 -2.06
C LYS A 58 4.56 -17.94 -0.80
N GLN A 59 5.35 -17.22 -0.01
CA GLN A 59 5.96 -17.74 1.22
C GLN A 59 5.01 -17.73 2.42
N ARG A 60 3.87 -17.04 2.31
CA ARG A 60 2.93 -16.81 3.41
C ARG A 60 1.58 -17.46 3.16
N LEU A 61 1.61 -18.76 2.84
CA LEU A 61 0.41 -19.58 2.71
C LEU A 61 -0.35 -19.73 4.04
N ASP A 62 0.25 -19.32 5.16
CA ASP A 62 -0.35 -19.26 6.49
C ASP A 62 -1.09 -17.95 6.78
N LYS A 63 -1.19 -17.04 5.80
CA LYS A 63 -1.77 -15.69 5.97
C LYS A 63 -2.77 -15.36 4.86
N GLU A 64 -3.78 -14.57 5.22
CA GLU A 64 -4.76 -13.99 4.27
C GLU A 64 -4.33 -12.61 3.75
N TRP A 65 -3.01 -12.37 3.70
CA TRP A 65 -2.45 -11.10 3.23
C TRP A 65 -2.72 -10.93 1.73
N SER A 66 -3.16 -9.74 1.30
CA SER A 66 -3.26 -9.45 -0.12
C SER A 66 -1.86 -9.33 -0.76
N LEU A 67 -1.79 -9.34 -2.09
CA LEU A 67 -0.52 -9.02 -2.76
C LEU A 67 -0.12 -7.56 -2.51
N THR A 68 -1.08 -6.64 -2.42
CA THR A 68 -0.87 -5.23 -2.07
C THR A 68 -0.25 -5.10 -0.67
N ASP A 69 -0.72 -5.88 0.30
CA ASP A 69 -0.15 -5.95 1.65
C ASP A 69 1.31 -6.42 1.59
N CYS A 70 1.56 -7.51 0.87
CA CYS A 70 2.91 -8.07 0.74
C CYS A 70 3.89 -7.08 0.10
N ILE A 71 3.45 -6.36 -0.94
CA ILE A 71 4.24 -5.29 -1.56
C ILE A 71 4.47 -4.14 -0.56
N SER A 72 3.44 -3.74 0.18
CA SER A 72 3.55 -2.71 1.21
C SER A 72 4.57 -3.10 2.29
N PHE A 73 4.56 -4.35 2.76
CA PHE A 73 5.53 -4.85 3.73
C PHE A 73 6.97 -4.83 3.20
N VAL A 74 7.16 -5.12 1.91
CA VAL A 74 8.48 -5.02 1.25
C VAL A 74 8.96 -3.57 1.25
N VAL A 75 8.11 -2.62 0.85
CA VAL A 75 8.45 -1.18 0.85
C VAL A 75 8.75 -0.71 2.26
N MET A 76 7.91 -1.04 3.24
CA MET A 76 8.11 -0.62 4.63
C MET A 76 9.45 -1.12 5.19
N LYS A 77 9.84 -2.37 4.89
CA LYS A 77 11.15 -2.90 5.29
C LYS A 77 12.31 -2.18 4.61
N GLN A 78 12.19 -1.89 3.31
CA GLN A 78 13.24 -1.19 2.56
C GLN A 78 13.43 0.26 2.99
N GLU A 79 12.34 0.95 3.30
CA GLU A 79 12.34 2.35 3.73
C GLU A 79 12.44 2.51 5.26
N ILE A 80 12.64 1.40 6.01
CA ILE A 80 12.77 1.37 7.47
C ILE A 80 11.57 2.03 8.18
N ILE A 81 10.37 1.77 7.67
CA ILE A 81 9.10 2.23 8.24
C ILE A 81 8.55 1.16 9.19
N THR A 82 8.23 1.57 10.41
CA THR A 82 7.63 0.69 11.42
C THR A 82 6.14 0.92 11.65
N GLN A 83 5.60 2.05 11.20
CA GLN A 83 4.22 2.47 11.46
C GLN A 83 3.38 2.50 10.18
N ALA A 84 2.17 1.94 10.23
CA ALA A 84 1.21 1.95 9.13
C ALA A 84 -0.11 2.61 9.55
N PHE A 85 -0.60 3.53 8.73
CA PHE A 85 -1.93 4.12 8.89
C PHE A 85 -2.96 3.26 8.15
N THR A 86 -3.50 2.28 8.85
CA THR A 86 -4.44 1.28 8.31
C THR A 86 -5.31 0.77 9.45
N SER A 87 -6.51 0.26 9.18
CA SER A 87 -7.31 -0.49 10.15
C SER A 87 -7.00 -2.00 10.14
N ASP A 88 -6.23 -2.47 9.16
CA ASP A 88 -5.94 -3.88 8.91
C ASP A 88 -4.91 -4.48 9.90
N ARG A 89 -5.30 -5.57 10.58
CA ARG A 89 -4.45 -6.32 11.51
C ARG A 89 -3.33 -7.11 10.83
N HIS A 90 -3.38 -7.28 9.50
CA HIS A 90 -2.32 -7.92 8.74
C HIS A 90 -0.95 -7.26 8.97
N PHE A 91 -0.93 -5.94 9.14
CA PHE A 91 0.27 -5.17 9.39
C PHE A 91 0.90 -5.50 10.76
N GLU A 92 0.08 -5.74 11.78
CA GLU A 92 0.55 -6.19 13.11
C GLU A 92 1.13 -7.60 13.03
N HIS A 93 0.47 -8.52 12.29
CA HIS A 93 1.00 -9.86 12.04
C HIS A 93 2.35 -9.84 11.30
N ALA A 94 2.59 -8.83 10.47
CA ALA A 94 3.85 -8.64 9.75
C ALA A 94 4.93 -7.89 10.58
N GLY A 95 4.62 -7.51 11.82
CA GLY A 95 5.55 -6.86 12.76
C GLY A 95 5.53 -5.33 12.73
N PHE A 96 4.52 -4.71 12.13
CA PHE A 96 4.37 -3.26 12.09
C PHE A 96 3.40 -2.74 13.17
N THR A 97 3.53 -1.47 13.52
CA THR A 97 2.61 -0.78 14.42
C THR A 97 1.49 -0.11 13.61
N LYS A 98 0.25 -0.47 13.91
CA LYS A 98 -0.92 0.17 13.33
C LYS A 98 -1.22 1.49 14.03
N LEU A 99 -1.66 2.50 13.29
CA LEU A 99 -1.98 3.84 13.82
C LEU A 99 -3.49 4.13 13.94
N LEU A 100 -4.36 3.20 13.50
CA LEU A 100 -5.83 3.28 13.62
C LEU A 100 -6.39 2.09 14.39
#